data_AF-A0A847IS28-F1
#
_entry.id   AF-A0A847IS28-F1
#
_cell.length_a   1.000
_cell.length_b   1.000
_cell.length_c   1.000
_cell.angle_alpha   90.00
_cell.angle_beta   90.00
_cell.angle_gamma   90.00
#
_symmetry.space_group_name_H-M   'P 1'
#
loop_
_entity.id
_entity.type
_entity.pdbx_description
1 polymer ?
#
loop_
_entity_poly.entity_id
_entity_poly.type
_entity_poly.pdbx_seq_one_letter_code
_entity_poly.pdbx_strand_id
1 'polypeptide(L)'
;MSVEQINRKINQAFEYDDFAWQRENKIPVLYKDRARGLHKVLYQCPACRTEYRMDSGGAAIWCNHCSKRWTMSEYGELKALEGETHFAHIPDWYEWERKQVRREVEEGRYCFQGNATVRMLPNSKGFIDFGKAVLTHNMDGFTLEGNHDGTSYTLNIPAQSVYSCHIEYNYGKYKRDCVDLNTLNDSYWVFPEGDDFSVTKISLATEELFIYKKL
;
A
#
# COMPACT_ATOMS: atom_id res chain seq x y z
N MET A 1 35.88 12.10 -7.14
CA MET A 1 34.46 11.81 -7.44
C MET A 1 33.63 12.91 -6.78
N SER A 2 32.65 13.47 -7.47
CA SER A 2 31.74 14.46 -6.90
C SER A 2 30.73 13.81 -5.94
N VAL A 3 30.04 14.63 -5.13
CA VAL A 3 28.98 14.16 -4.22
C VAL A 3 27.88 13.44 -5.01
N GLU A 4 27.51 13.94 -6.19
CA GLU A 4 26.50 13.32 -7.05
C GLU A 4 26.96 11.96 -7.59
N GLN A 5 28.26 11.84 -7.93
CA GLN A 5 28.83 10.56 -8.38
C GLN A 5 28.89 9.54 -7.24
N ILE A 6 29.17 9.98 -6.01
CA ILE A 6 29.13 9.12 -4.82
C ILE A 6 27.71 8.63 -4.58
N ASN A 7 26.73 9.54 -4.52
CA ASN A 7 25.33 9.19 -4.31
C ASN A 7 24.79 8.25 -5.40
N ARG A 8 25.15 8.49 -6.67
CA ARG A 8 24.75 7.61 -7.77
C ARG A 8 25.29 6.19 -7.60
N LYS A 9 26.58 6.03 -7.29
CA LYS A 9 27.18 4.71 -7.08
C LYS A 9 26.57 4.00 -5.87
N ILE A 10 26.31 4.73 -4.79
CA ILE A 10 25.63 4.17 -3.61
C ILE A 10 24.25 3.67 -4.03
N ASN A 11 23.40 4.52 -4.61
CA ASN A 11 22.05 4.12 -5.01
C ASN A 11 22.04 2.90 -5.95
N GLN A 12 22.95 2.86 -6.92
CA GLN A 12 23.10 1.70 -7.82
C GLN A 12 23.52 0.42 -7.09
N ALA A 13 24.30 0.51 -6.02
CA ALA A 13 24.72 -0.65 -5.23
C ALA A 13 23.64 -1.15 -4.25
N PHE A 14 22.65 -0.31 -3.93
CA PHE A 14 21.53 -0.65 -3.04
C PHE A 14 20.24 -1.02 -3.79
N GLU A 15 20.22 -0.91 -5.12
CA GLU A 15 19.11 -1.43 -5.93
C GLU A 15 19.15 -2.96 -5.95
N TYR A 16 18.07 -3.58 -5.51
CA TYR A 16 17.96 -5.03 -5.41
C TYR A 16 16.54 -5.47 -5.75
N ASP A 17 16.43 -6.31 -6.77
CA ASP A 17 15.18 -6.88 -7.25
C ASP A 17 15.15 -8.37 -6.92
N ASP A 18 14.45 -8.71 -5.84
CA ASP A 18 14.30 -10.09 -5.37
C ASP A 18 13.68 -11.01 -6.42
N PHE A 19 12.73 -10.52 -7.22
CA PHE A 19 12.07 -11.31 -8.27
C PHE A 19 13.04 -11.61 -9.40
N ALA A 20 13.81 -10.61 -9.85
CA ALA A 20 14.82 -10.81 -10.88
C ALA A 20 15.94 -11.74 -10.38
N TRP A 21 16.45 -11.51 -9.17
CA TRP A 21 17.49 -12.35 -8.56
C TRP A 21 17.02 -13.80 -8.40
N GLN A 22 15.80 -14.02 -7.89
CA GLN A 22 15.20 -15.34 -7.76
C GLN A 22 15.15 -16.07 -9.11
N ARG A 23 14.68 -15.39 -10.15
CA ARG A 23 14.55 -15.96 -11.51
C ARG A 23 15.91 -16.29 -12.11
N GLU A 24 16.87 -15.37 -12.05
CA GLU A 24 18.23 -15.55 -12.59
C GLU A 24 18.95 -16.73 -11.93
N ASN A 25 18.76 -16.90 -10.62
CA ASN A 25 19.31 -18.02 -9.85
C ASN A 25 18.43 -19.28 -9.91
N LYS A 26 17.31 -19.24 -10.63
CA LYS A 26 16.37 -20.36 -10.84
C LYS A 26 15.87 -20.97 -9.51
N ILE A 27 15.55 -20.13 -8.54
CA ILE A 27 15.05 -20.56 -7.23
C ILE A 27 13.51 -20.65 -7.29
N PRO A 28 12.90 -21.85 -7.28
CA PRO A 28 11.45 -21.97 -7.44
C PRO A 28 10.70 -21.79 -6.11
N VAL A 29 9.55 -21.10 -6.17
CA VAL A 29 8.56 -21.04 -5.10
C VAL A 29 7.47 -22.07 -5.39
N LEU A 30 7.63 -23.26 -4.80
CA LEU A 30 6.69 -24.38 -4.96
C LEU A 30 5.44 -24.28 -4.10
N TYR A 31 5.33 -23.22 -3.29
CA TYR A 31 4.16 -23.02 -2.45
C TYR A 31 2.89 -22.85 -3.31
N LYS A 32 1.89 -23.69 -3.05
CA LYS A 32 0.65 -23.74 -3.85
C LYS A 32 -0.15 -22.44 -3.81
N ASP A 33 -0.03 -21.67 -2.73
CA ASP A 33 -0.73 -20.41 -2.48
C ASP A 33 0.19 -19.18 -2.69
N ARG A 34 1.20 -19.29 -3.56
CA ARG A 34 2.22 -18.25 -3.80
C ARG A 34 1.71 -16.88 -4.26
N ALA A 35 0.53 -16.80 -4.89
CA ALA A 35 -0.09 -15.54 -5.28
C ALA A 35 -1.03 -14.97 -4.20
N ARG A 36 -1.35 -15.74 -3.15
CA ARG A 36 -2.30 -15.34 -2.12
C ARG A 36 -1.82 -14.06 -1.40
N GLY A 37 -2.67 -13.06 -1.38
CA GLY A 37 -2.39 -11.75 -0.78
C GLY A 37 -1.82 -10.74 -1.76
N LEU A 38 -1.44 -11.14 -2.98
CA LEU A 38 -0.81 -10.25 -3.96
C LEU A 38 -1.74 -9.10 -4.38
N HIS A 39 -3.07 -9.32 -4.39
CA HIS A 39 -4.07 -8.28 -4.66
C HIS A 39 -4.08 -7.12 -3.65
N LYS A 40 -3.51 -7.32 -2.44
CA LYS A 40 -3.38 -6.24 -1.46
C LYS A 40 -2.37 -5.22 -1.94
N VAL A 41 -1.26 -5.70 -2.48
CA VAL A 41 -0.20 -4.90 -3.10
C VAL A 41 -0.63 -4.39 -4.47
N LEU A 42 -1.13 -5.28 -5.34
CA LEU A 42 -1.59 -5.00 -6.69
C LEU A 42 -3.10 -4.75 -6.69
N TYR A 43 -3.52 -3.59 -6.19
CA TYR A 43 -4.91 -3.26 -5.92
C TYR A 43 -5.68 -2.72 -7.13
N GLN A 44 -5.00 -2.30 -8.21
CA GLN A 44 -5.62 -1.70 -9.39
C GLN A 44 -5.45 -2.60 -10.63
N CYS A 45 -6.54 -2.83 -11.35
CA CYS A 45 -6.51 -3.66 -12.55
C CYS A 45 -5.87 -2.91 -13.74
N PRO A 46 -4.82 -3.44 -14.40
CA PRO A 46 -4.17 -2.77 -15.51
C PRO A 46 -4.99 -2.81 -16.80
N ALA A 47 -5.96 -3.73 -16.91
CA ALA A 47 -6.79 -3.87 -18.10
C ALA A 47 -8.03 -2.95 -18.09
N CYS A 48 -8.73 -2.82 -16.96
CA CYS A 48 -9.94 -2.00 -16.87
C CYS A 48 -9.79 -0.77 -15.97
N ARG A 49 -8.64 -0.58 -15.32
CA ARG A 49 -8.30 0.50 -14.38
C ARG A 49 -9.13 0.57 -13.10
N THR A 50 -10.06 -0.35 -12.90
CA THR A 50 -10.84 -0.45 -11.67
C THR A 50 -9.94 -0.78 -10.47
N GLU A 51 -10.05 0.02 -9.42
CA GLU A 51 -9.37 -0.16 -8.13
C GLU A 51 -10.17 -1.07 -7.20
N TYR A 52 -9.48 -1.70 -6.24
CA TYR A 52 -10.08 -2.43 -5.12
C TYR A 52 -11.01 -3.58 -5.53
N ARG A 53 -10.84 -4.07 -6.75
CA ARG A 53 -11.54 -5.25 -7.29
C ARG A 53 -10.56 -6.34 -7.70
N MET A 54 -9.30 -6.21 -7.32
CA MET A 54 -8.31 -7.27 -7.48
C MET A 54 -8.47 -8.29 -6.34
N ASP A 55 -8.25 -9.57 -6.64
CA ASP A 55 -8.26 -10.67 -5.68
C ASP A 55 -7.25 -11.74 -6.09
N SER A 56 -6.85 -12.61 -5.19
CA SER A 56 -5.80 -13.60 -5.43
C SER A 56 -5.94 -14.85 -4.55
N GLY A 57 -5.50 -15.99 -5.07
CA GLY A 57 -5.49 -17.26 -4.35
C GLY A 57 -4.80 -18.35 -5.15
N GLY A 58 -4.22 -19.34 -4.47
CA GLY A 58 -3.39 -20.33 -5.14
C GLY A 58 -2.21 -19.65 -5.84
N ALA A 59 -2.08 -19.92 -7.14
CA ALA A 59 -1.13 -19.26 -8.04
C ALA A 59 -1.80 -18.25 -8.98
N ALA A 60 -2.98 -17.73 -8.65
CA ALA A 60 -3.73 -16.82 -9.51
C ALA A 60 -3.98 -15.46 -8.85
N ILE A 61 -4.04 -14.43 -9.68
CA ILE A 61 -4.53 -13.09 -9.36
C ILE A 61 -5.55 -12.69 -10.44
N TRP A 62 -6.62 -12.00 -10.06
CA TRP A 62 -7.71 -11.68 -10.99
C TRP A 62 -8.45 -10.41 -10.61
N CYS A 63 -9.17 -9.86 -11.58
CA CYS A 63 -10.05 -8.72 -11.37
C CYS A 63 -11.50 -9.18 -11.30
N ASN A 64 -12.19 -8.89 -10.21
CA ASN A 64 -13.62 -9.15 -10.02
C ASN A 64 -14.53 -8.23 -10.85
N HIS A 65 -13.99 -7.13 -11.42
CA HIS A 65 -14.76 -6.23 -12.29
C HIS A 65 -14.75 -6.66 -13.77
N CYS A 66 -13.59 -6.89 -14.38
CA CYS A 66 -13.49 -7.27 -15.80
C CYS A 66 -13.20 -8.76 -16.04
N SER A 67 -13.10 -9.55 -14.96
CA SER A 67 -12.80 -10.99 -15.00
C SER A 67 -11.43 -11.38 -15.58
N LYS A 68 -10.55 -10.43 -15.93
CA LYS A 68 -9.18 -10.74 -16.38
C LYS A 68 -8.41 -11.47 -15.29
N ARG A 69 -7.63 -12.47 -15.69
CA ARG A 69 -6.92 -13.41 -14.82
C ARG A 69 -5.47 -13.56 -15.25
N TRP A 70 -4.59 -13.69 -14.26
CA TRP A 70 -3.19 -14.02 -14.43
C TRP A 70 -2.82 -15.21 -13.54
N THR A 71 -1.83 -15.98 -13.97
CA THR A 71 -1.18 -17.00 -13.15
C THR A 71 0.26 -16.61 -12.87
N MET A 72 0.70 -16.84 -11.63
CA MET A 72 2.07 -16.65 -11.18
C MET A 72 2.85 -17.96 -11.35
N SER A 73 3.96 -17.88 -12.09
CA SER A 73 4.89 -18.99 -12.24
C SER A 73 5.61 -19.29 -10.92
N GLU A 74 6.35 -20.40 -10.86
CA GLU A 74 7.20 -20.71 -9.70
C GLU A 74 8.40 -19.76 -9.58
N TYR A 75 8.66 -18.94 -10.60
CA TYR A 75 9.73 -17.93 -10.64
C TYR A 75 9.20 -16.50 -10.47
N GLY A 76 7.95 -16.34 -10.03
CA GLY A 76 7.37 -15.05 -9.68
C GLY A 76 6.83 -14.22 -10.85
N GLU A 77 6.89 -14.74 -12.08
CA GLU A 77 6.38 -14.06 -13.26
C GLU A 77 4.87 -14.25 -13.41
N LEU A 78 4.16 -13.18 -13.76
CA LEU A 78 2.74 -13.21 -14.08
C LEU A 78 2.51 -13.46 -15.56
N LYS A 79 1.53 -14.29 -15.89
CA LYS A 79 1.06 -14.52 -17.25
C LYS A 79 -0.45 -14.44 -17.31
N ALA A 80 -0.98 -13.57 -18.17
CA ALA A 80 -2.41 -13.51 -18.42
C ALA A 80 -2.90 -14.85 -19.00
N LEU A 81 -4.04 -15.34 -18.52
CA LEU A 81 -4.65 -16.55 -19.08
C LEU A 81 -5.20 -16.30 -20.49
N GLU A 82 -5.66 -15.07 -20.74
CA GLU A 82 -6.21 -14.65 -22.02
C GLU A 82 -5.74 -13.22 -22.39
N GLY A 83 -5.44 -13.05 -23.68
CA GLY A 83 -4.98 -11.78 -24.25
C GLY A 83 -3.61 -11.33 -23.74
N GLU A 84 -3.40 -10.02 -23.70
CA GLU A 84 -2.12 -9.42 -23.33
C GLU A 84 -1.79 -9.57 -21.84
N THR A 85 -0.54 -9.95 -21.55
CA THR A 85 0.05 -9.84 -20.21
C THR A 85 0.63 -8.44 -20.04
N HIS A 86 -0.10 -7.57 -19.33
CA HIS A 86 0.28 -6.15 -19.19
C HIS A 86 1.58 -5.99 -18.41
N PHE A 87 1.73 -6.77 -17.33
CA PHE A 87 2.93 -6.82 -16.50
C PHE A 87 3.25 -8.28 -16.21
N ALA A 88 4.39 -8.74 -16.70
CA ALA A 88 4.93 -10.05 -16.34
C ALA A 88 5.74 -9.98 -15.05
N HIS A 89 6.37 -8.83 -14.79
CA HIS A 89 7.14 -8.57 -13.57
C HIS A 89 6.26 -7.84 -12.56
N ILE A 90 6.14 -8.36 -11.35
CA ILE A 90 5.28 -7.79 -10.30
C ILE A 90 5.69 -6.34 -9.93
N PRO A 91 6.99 -6.02 -9.77
CA PRO A 91 7.43 -4.64 -9.55
C PRO A 91 6.96 -3.64 -10.62
N ASP A 92 6.88 -4.05 -11.90
CA ASP A 92 6.41 -3.16 -12.97
C ASP A 92 4.94 -2.76 -12.79
N TRP A 93 4.11 -3.69 -12.29
CA TRP A 93 2.71 -3.40 -11.97
C TRP A 93 2.63 -2.43 -10.79
N TYR A 94 3.37 -2.68 -9.72
CA TYR A 94 3.42 -1.79 -8.55
C TYR A 94 3.87 -0.36 -8.93
N GLU A 95 4.91 -0.22 -9.75
CA GLU A 95 5.38 1.07 -10.23
C GLU A 95 4.38 1.74 -11.19
N TRP A 96 3.58 0.97 -11.92
CA TRP A 96 2.46 1.51 -12.68
C TRP A 96 1.35 2.07 -11.78
N GLU A 97 1.02 1.40 -10.67
CA GLU A 97 0.06 1.88 -9.66
C GLU A 97 0.55 3.18 -9.03
N ARG A 98 1.84 3.25 -8.65
CA ARG A 98 2.47 4.48 -8.18
C ARG A 98 2.29 5.64 -9.17
N LYS A 99 2.49 5.39 -10.47
CA LYS A 99 2.25 6.41 -11.52
C LYS A 99 0.78 6.85 -11.58
N GLN A 100 -0.18 5.96 -11.33
CA GLN A 100 -1.59 6.34 -11.27
C GLN A 100 -1.87 7.24 -10.06
N VAL A 101 -1.32 6.89 -8.89
CA VAL A 101 -1.44 7.71 -7.68
C VAL A 101 -0.81 9.08 -7.85
N ARG A 102 0.41 9.15 -8.39
CA ARG A 102 1.09 10.42 -8.72
C ARG A 102 0.19 11.31 -9.58
N ARG A 103 -0.40 10.75 -10.63
CA ARG A 103 -1.29 11.48 -11.52
C ARG A 103 -2.52 12.03 -10.77
N GLU A 104 -3.14 11.26 -9.87
CA GLU A 104 -4.25 11.76 -9.06
C GLU A 104 -3.85 12.91 -8.13
N VAL A 105 -2.63 12.86 -7.57
CA VAL A 105 -2.06 13.92 -6.73
C VAL A 105 -1.77 15.17 -7.56
N GLU A 106 -1.09 15.03 -8.70
CA GLU A 106 -0.79 16.15 -9.62
C GLU A 106 -2.05 16.81 -10.18
N GLU A 107 -3.12 16.04 -10.41
CA GLU A 107 -4.43 16.55 -10.82
C GLU A 107 -5.25 17.13 -9.64
N GLY A 108 -4.77 17.03 -8.40
CA GLY A 108 -5.45 17.53 -7.21
C GLY A 108 -6.73 16.76 -6.83
N ARG A 109 -6.86 15.51 -7.29
CA ARG A 109 -8.06 14.68 -7.12
C ARG A 109 -7.89 13.54 -6.12
N TYR A 110 -6.70 13.31 -5.60
CA TYR A 110 -6.48 12.26 -4.61
C TYR A 110 -7.25 12.55 -3.31
N CYS A 111 -8.08 11.58 -2.91
CA CYS A 111 -8.78 11.60 -1.64
C CYS A 111 -9.20 10.18 -1.25
N PHE A 112 -8.97 9.82 0.01
CA PHE A 112 -9.57 8.69 0.69
C PHE A 112 -10.30 9.21 1.93
N GLN A 113 -11.52 8.72 2.15
CA GLN A 113 -12.25 8.93 3.40
C GLN A 113 -13.03 7.67 3.75
N GLY A 114 -12.90 7.19 4.97
CA GLY A 114 -13.60 5.99 5.42
C GLY A 114 -13.68 5.89 6.94
N ASN A 115 -14.66 5.11 7.41
CA ASN A 115 -14.72 4.73 8.82
C ASN A 115 -13.54 3.81 9.14
N ALA A 116 -13.08 3.84 10.39
CA ALA A 116 -11.99 3.00 10.85
C ALA A 116 -12.19 2.59 12.32
N THR A 117 -11.60 1.45 12.68
CA THR A 117 -11.35 1.10 14.08
C THR A 117 -9.91 1.48 14.43
N VAL A 118 -9.71 2.06 15.61
CA VAL A 118 -8.39 2.52 16.06
C VAL A 118 -7.94 1.70 17.25
N ARG A 119 -6.67 1.29 17.24
CA ARG A 119 -5.96 0.77 18.42
C ARG A 119 -4.74 1.63 18.69
N MET A 120 -4.35 1.73 19.96
CA MET A 120 -3.13 2.43 20.36
C MET A 120 -2.22 1.49 21.11
N LEU A 121 -0.91 1.76 21.03
CA LEU A 121 0.10 1.14 21.88
C LEU A 121 0.73 2.21 22.79
N PRO A 122 0.06 2.62 23.88
CA PRO A 122 0.53 3.73 24.72
C PRO A 122 1.74 3.35 25.57
N ASN A 123 2.01 2.05 25.77
CA ASN A 123 3.16 1.54 26.51
C ASN A 123 3.40 0.05 26.20
N SER A 124 4.44 -0.52 26.79
CA SER A 124 4.86 -1.92 26.60
C SER A 124 3.88 -2.98 27.12
N LYS A 125 2.78 -2.60 27.80
CA LYS A 125 1.78 -3.57 28.29
C LYS A 125 0.86 -4.09 27.18
N GLY A 126 0.87 -3.45 26.00
CA GLY A 126 0.18 -3.93 24.83
C GLY A 126 -0.90 -2.99 24.32
N PHE A 127 -1.58 -3.43 23.26
CA PHE A 127 -2.55 -2.63 22.53
C PHE A 127 -3.86 -2.46 23.28
N ILE A 128 -4.39 -1.24 23.24
CA ILE A 128 -5.74 -0.90 23.70
C ILE A 128 -6.64 -0.59 22.50
N ASP A 129 -7.91 -0.98 22.59
CA ASP A 129 -8.92 -0.62 21.60
C ASP A 129 -9.35 0.83 21.89
N PHE A 130 -9.09 1.75 20.97
CA PHE A 130 -9.29 3.20 21.17
C PHE A 130 -10.64 3.69 20.63
N GLY A 131 -11.32 2.88 19.82
CA GLY A 131 -12.69 3.11 19.39
C GLY A 131 -12.84 3.25 17.88
N LYS A 132 -13.95 3.88 17.46
CA LYS A 132 -14.23 4.19 16.05
C LYS A 132 -13.77 5.60 15.71
N ALA A 133 -13.35 5.77 14.47
CA ALA A 133 -12.94 7.05 13.92
C ALA A 133 -13.32 7.15 12.43
N VAL A 134 -13.21 8.35 11.89
CA VAL A 134 -13.19 8.63 10.46
C VAL A 134 -11.75 8.97 10.08
N LEU A 135 -11.19 8.21 9.15
CA LEU A 135 -9.89 8.48 8.56
C LEU A 135 -10.10 9.19 7.23
N THR A 136 -9.49 10.36 7.08
CA THR A 136 -9.37 11.09 5.83
C THR A 136 -7.89 11.18 5.45
N HIS A 137 -7.56 10.86 4.20
CA HIS A 137 -6.23 11.08 3.63
C HIS A 137 -6.39 11.74 2.26
N ASN A 138 -5.97 13.00 2.15
CA ASN A 138 -6.20 13.82 0.96
C ASN A 138 -5.00 14.73 0.69
N MET A 139 -5.19 15.73 -0.18
CA MET A 139 -4.15 16.68 -0.57
C MET A 139 -3.48 17.43 0.60
N ASP A 140 -4.06 17.46 1.80
CA ASP A 140 -3.50 18.13 2.98
C ASP A 140 -2.78 17.17 3.94
N GLY A 141 -2.91 15.85 3.74
CA GLY A 141 -2.34 14.81 4.58
C GLY A 141 -3.40 13.98 5.28
N PHE A 142 -3.10 13.50 6.50
CA PHE A 142 -4.00 12.67 7.29
C PHE A 142 -4.79 13.50 8.29
N THR A 143 -6.09 13.19 8.41
CA THR A 143 -6.96 13.60 9.50
C THR A 143 -7.67 12.37 10.04
N LEU A 144 -7.54 12.11 11.35
CA LEU A 144 -8.23 11.05 12.06
C LEU A 144 -9.10 11.67 13.15
N GLU A 145 -10.41 11.51 13.02
CA GLU A 145 -11.40 12.09 13.93
C GLU A 145 -12.19 10.99 14.62
N GLY A 146 -12.21 10.99 15.95
CA GLY A 146 -12.92 9.97 16.70
C GLY A 146 -13.40 10.46 18.06
N ASN A 147 -13.98 9.54 18.83
CA ASN A 147 -14.39 9.78 20.21
C ASN A 147 -13.87 8.63 21.08
N HIS A 148 -13.25 8.98 22.21
CA HIS A 148 -12.78 8.03 23.21
C HIS A 148 -13.25 8.51 24.59
N ASP A 149 -13.92 7.63 25.34
CA ASP A 149 -14.48 7.92 26.67
C ASP A 149 -15.29 9.23 26.75
N GLY A 150 -16.11 9.48 25.72
CA GLY A 150 -16.97 10.68 25.64
C GLY A 150 -16.23 11.95 25.18
N THR A 151 -14.91 11.89 24.98
CA THR A 151 -14.09 13.01 24.51
C THR A 151 -13.75 12.84 23.04
N SER A 152 -14.09 13.84 22.23
CA SER A 152 -13.70 13.88 20.83
C SER A 152 -12.22 14.22 20.68
N TYR A 153 -11.55 13.60 19.72
CA TYR A 153 -10.17 13.88 19.36
C TYR A 153 -10.00 14.02 17.86
N THR A 154 -8.99 14.80 17.48
CA THR A 154 -8.56 14.97 16.09
C THR A 154 -7.04 14.86 16.03
N LEU A 155 -6.53 13.94 15.22
CA LEU A 155 -5.13 13.84 14.85
C LEU A 155 -4.97 14.37 13.43
N ASN A 156 -4.11 15.38 13.26
CA ASN A 156 -3.78 15.95 11.95
C ASN A 156 -2.29 15.76 11.68
N ILE A 157 -1.95 15.14 10.54
CA ILE A 157 -0.57 14.96 10.07
C ILE A 157 -0.48 15.59 8.68
N PRO A 158 0.08 16.81 8.56
CA PRO A 158 0.21 17.48 7.27
C PRO A 158 1.05 16.66 6.28
N ALA A 159 0.66 16.65 5.00
CA ALA A 159 1.36 15.92 3.94
C ALA A 159 2.87 16.20 3.89
N GLN A 160 3.27 17.47 4.06
CA GLN A 160 4.69 17.87 4.07
C GLN A 160 5.51 17.39 5.28
N SER A 161 4.85 16.84 6.30
CA SER A 161 5.50 16.41 7.55
C SER A 161 5.85 14.93 7.59
N VAL A 162 5.32 14.13 6.67
CA VAL A 162 5.48 12.67 6.64
C VAL A 162 5.91 12.21 5.25
N TYR A 163 7.13 11.68 5.13
CA TYR A 163 7.64 11.16 3.86
C TYR A 163 6.95 9.85 3.46
N SER A 164 6.58 9.02 4.44
CA SER A 164 5.98 7.70 4.23
C SER A 164 5.14 7.32 5.44
N CYS A 165 4.06 6.56 5.25
CA CYS A 165 3.34 5.91 6.34
C CYS A 165 3.66 4.42 6.40
N HIS A 166 3.62 3.84 7.60
CA HIS A 166 3.75 2.39 7.75
C HIS A 166 2.39 1.74 7.51
N ILE A 167 2.40 0.61 6.79
CA ILE A 167 1.20 -0.16 6.46
C ILE A 167 1.44 -1.63 6.78
N GLU A 168 0.38 -2.30 7.20
CA GLU A 168 0.41 -3.73 7.49
C GLU A 168 -0.74 -4.43 6.78
N TYR A 169 -0.48 -5.65 6.31
CA TYR A 169 -1.51 -6.52 5.72
C TYR A 169 -1.92 -7.59 6.72
N ASN A 170 -3.22 -7.84 6.85
CA ASN A 170 -3.75 -8.93 7.68
C ASN A 170 -3.22 -8.90 9.14
N TYR A 171 -3.20 -7.71 9.74
CA TYR A 171 -2.47 -7.44 10.98
C TYR A 171 -3.29 -7.67 12.25
N GLY A 172 -2.57 -8.04 13.31
CA GLY A 172 -3.07 -8.02 14.68
C GLY A 172 -4.29 -8.90 14.94
N LYS A 173 -5.09 -8.47 15.93
CA LYS A 173 -6.31 -9.14 16.40
C LYS A 173 -7.39 -9.19 15.33
N TYR A 174 -7.48 -8.16 14.48
CA TYR A 174 -8.57 -8.03 13.52
C TYR A 174 -8.31 -8.74 12.20
N LYS A 175 -7.06 -9.16 11.91
CA LYS A 175 -6.72 -9.81 10.64
C LYS A 175 -7.14 -8.94 9.44
N ARG A 176 -6.93 -7.64 9.58
CA ARG A 176 -7.30 -6.57 8.64
C ARG A 176 -6.08 -5.74 8.32
N ASP A 177 -6.13 -5.06 7.18
CA ASP A 177 -5.07 -4.16 6.76
C ASP A 177 -5.16 -2.86 7.57
N CYS A 178 -4.02 -2.29 7.95
CA CYS A 178 -3.98 -1.04 8.71
C CYS A 178 -2.89 -0.08 8.23
N VAL A 179 -3.10 1.18 8.57
CA VAL A 179 -2.14 2.27 8.44
C VAL A 179 -1.76 2.70 9.84
N ASP A 180 -0.46 2.85 10.07
CA ASP A 180 0.06 3.26 11.37
C ASP A 180 0.39 4.75 11.32
N LEU A 181 -0.34 5.53 12.13
CA LEU A 181 -0.15 6.97 12.27
C LEU A 181 0.56 7.26 13.58
N ASN A 182 1.65 8.01 13.52
CA ASN A 182 2.52 8.24 14.67
C ASN A 182 2.61 9.73 14.99
N THR A 183 2.62 10.02 16.29
CA THR A 183 3.02 11.31 16.85
C THR A 183 4.30 11.13 17.65
N LEU A 184 4.81 12.20 18.28
CA LEU A 184 5.96 12.09 19.18
C LEU A 184 5.66 11.25 20.43
N ASN A 185 4.39 11.12 20.83
CA ASN A 185 4.00 10.50 22.09
C ASN A 185 3.24 9.19 21.90
N ASP A 186 2.62 9.00 20.74
CA ASP A 186 1.61 7.96 20.54
C ASP A 186 1.67 7.37 19.13
N SER A 187 1.31 6.09 19.04
CA SER A 187 1.16 5.35 17.79
C SER A 187 -0.25 4.79 17.68
N TYR A 188 -0.88 5.04 16.53
CA TYR A 188 -2.26 4.69 16.21
C TYR A 188 -2.27 3.68 15.07
N TRP A 189 -2.78 2.47 15.33
CA TRP A 189 -3.07 1.47 14.32
C TRP A 189 -4.50 1.70 13.86
N VAL A 190 -4.65 2.26 12.66
CA VAL A 190 -5.93 2.62 12.08
C VAL A 190 -6.31 1.56 11.07
N PHE A 191 -7.44 0.88 11.31
CA PHE A 191 -7.96 -0.19 10.46
C PHE A 191 -9.17 0.34 9.67
N PRO A 192 -9.01 0.82 8.41
CA PRO A 192 -10.12 1.33 7.61
C PRO A 192 -11.14 0.22 7.31
N GLU A 193 -12.42 0.56 7.34
CA GLU A 193 -13.56 -0.33 7.12
C GLU A 193 -14.01 -0.33 5.65
N GLY A 194 -14.64 -1.43 5.22
CA GLY A 194 -15.12 -1.61 3.84
C GLY A 194 -14.10 -2.29 2.93
N ASP A 195 -14.44 -2.37 1.64
CA ASP A 195 -13.62 -3.01 0.61
C ASP A 195 -13.16 -2.02 -0.49
N ASP A 196 -13.53 -0.75 -0.36
CA ASP A 196 -13.23 0.31 -1.35
C ASP A 196 -11.99 1.11 -0.97
N PHE A 197 -10.93 0.41 -0.53
CA PHE A 197 -9.63 1.01 -0.24
C PHE A 197 -8.47 0.01 -0.40
N SER A 198 -7.25 0.56 -0.46
CA SER A 198 -6.01 -0.20 -0.29
C SER A 198 -5.05 0.61 0.57
N VAL A 199 -4.49 -0.01 1.60
CA VAL A 199 -3.41 0.61 2.38
C VAL A 199 -2.16 0.84 1.54
N THR A 200 -1.95 0.05 0.47
CA THR A 200 -0.88 0.29 -0.50
C THR A 200 -1.08 1.61 -1.23
N LYS A 201 -2.31 1.91 -1.69
CA LYS A 201 -2.61 3.22 -2.29
C LYS A 201 -2.36 4.36 -1.32
N ILE A 202 -2.75 4.20 -0.04
CA ILE A 202 -2.51 5.20 1.00
C ILE A 202 -1.01 5.45 1.20
N SER A 203 -0.20 4.38 1.24
CA SER A 203 1.26 4.48 1.35
C SER A 203 1.89 5.19 0.15
N LEU A 204 1.55 4.75 -1.07
CA LEU A 204 1.99 5.41 -2.31
C LEU A 204 1.61 6.88 -2.33
N ALA A 205 0.37 7.20 -1.95
CA ALA A 205 -0.11 8.58 -1.94
C ALA A 205 0.61 9.44 -0.89
N THR A 206 0.98 8.87 0.25
CA THR A 206 1.74 9.60 1.28
C THR A 206 3.07 10.11 0.70
N GLU A 207 3.80 9.23 0.00
CA GLU A 207 5.07 9.57 -0.64
C GLU A 207 4.89 10.59 -1.76
N GLU A 208 3.90 10.40 -2.65
CA GLU A 208 3.64 11.31 -3.76
C GLU A 208 3.15 12.69 -3.29
N LEU A 209 2.33 12.75 -2.23
CA LEU A 209 1.90 14.00 -1.61
C LEU A 209 3.07 14.77 -0.98
N PHE A 210 3.96 14.07 -0.26
CA PHE A 210 5.14 14.68 0.32
C PHE A 210 6.06 15.28 -0.74
N ILE A 211 6.28 14.56 -1.85
CA ILE A 211 7.04 15.06 -3.00
C ILE A 211 6.34 16.28 -3.61
N TYR A 212 5.03 16.19 -3.85
CA TYR A 212 4.25 17.27 -4.46
C TYR A 212 4.28 18.56 -3.64
N LYS A 213 4.21 18.47 -2.30
CA LYS A 213 4.24 19.65 -1.40
C LYS A 213 5.63 20.28 -1.25
N LYS A 214 6.70 19.61 -1.69
CA LYS A 214 8.06 20.15 -1.71
C LYS A 214 8.39 20.94 -2.97
N LEU A 215 7.60 20.78 -4.04
CA LEU A 215 7.71 21.54 -5.28
C LEU A 215 7.10 22.94 -5.11
#